data_AF-A0AAU3QJL4-F1
#
_entry.id   AF-A0AAU3QJL4-F1
#
_cell.length_a   1.000
_cell.length_b   1.000
_cell.length_c   1.000
_cell.angle_alpha   90.00
_cell.angle_beta   90.00
_cell.angle_gamma   90.00
#
_symmetry.space_group_name_H-M   'P 1'
#
loop_
_entity.id
_entity.type
_entity.pdbx_description
1 polymer ?
#
loop_
_entity_poly.entity_id
_entity_poly.type
_entity_poly.pdbx_seq_one_letter_code
_entity_poly.pdbx_strand_id
1 'polypeptide(L)'
;MKNDLRPARLSPRDILRVGAVGLRARRARVVLSALGIAIGIATMVAVVGLSESSRADLMARLDRLGTNLLTAEAGQDATGQRIRLPENAVAMVERIGPVRHATATADIDARIRRSDVVPEERTAGVTAQAARIDLLSTLGGRVAKGSWLNPAGERLPVTVLGSVAAERLGITRTGETIMMNDTRVVVVGILQPLELVPTLDRVAMVGFPAAERHFGFDGHPTTVFERSTDASVEDVRAVLARTISPGSEGGIRVSRPSDALAAKAATDEGLTNLMLGLGAVALLVGGVGVANTMVISVLERRQEIGLRRSLGATRGAVRLQFLTESLLLSALGGAAGALLGAAATYGFARVQGWTAVVPPWSLAGGLAATLLIGVVAGLYPAIRASRLHPTVALNAT
;
A
#
# COMPACT_ATOMS: atom_id res chain seq x y z
N MET A 1 19.89 -56.53 44.54
CA MET A 1 19.47 -55.16 44.15
C MET A 1 19.89 -54.91 42.71
N LYS A 2 18.94 -54.91 41.76
CA LYS A 2 19.19 -54.36 40.42
C LYS A 2 19.26 -52.85 40.56
N ASN A 3 20.46 -52.30 40.52
CA ASN A 3 20.65 -50.86 40.35
C ASN A 3 20.27 -50.52 38.91
N ASP A 4 18.99 -50.23 38.68
CA ASP A 4 18.54 -49.60 37.45
C ASP A 4 19.12 -48.18 37.43
N LEU A 5 20.31 -48.06 36.83
CA LEU A 5 20.97 -46.78 36.56
C LEU A 5 20.05 -45.95 35.66
N ARG A 6 19.24 -45.09 36.28
CA ARG A 6 18.41 -44.13 35.56
C ARG A 6 19.35 -43.11 34.89
N PRO A 7 19.31 -42.95 33.56
CA PRO A 7 20.15 -41.97 32.88
C PRO A 7 19.84 -40.58 33.45
N ALA A 8 20.89 -39.86 33.87
CA ALA A 8 20.78 -38.51 34.40
C ALA A 8 20.10 -37.60 33.35
N ARG A 9 18.92 -37.07 33.70
CA ARG A 9 18.21 -36.08 32.88
C ARG A 9 18.65 -34.70 33.35
N LEU A 10 19.28 -33.94 32.47
CA LEU A 10 19.61 -32.54 32.72
C LEU A 10 18.32 -31.74 32.91
N SER A 11 18.30 -30.81 33.86
CA SER A 11 17.16 -29.90 34.00
C SER A 11 17.08 -28.97 32.76
N PRO A 12 15.89 -28.43 32.42
CA PRO A 12 15.75 -27.48 31.33
C PRO A 12 16.66 -26.25 31.46
N ARG A 13 16.90 -25.80 32.71
CA ARG A 13 17.81 -24.70 33.00
C ARG A 13 19.26 -25.06 32.69
N ASP A 14 19.69 -26.28 33.00
CA ASP A 14 21.04 -26.75 32.71
C ASP A 14 21.27 -26.88 31.21
N ILE A 15 20.27 -27.37 30.46
CA ILE A 15 20.33 -27.48 28.99
C ILE A 15 20.50 -26.09 28.35
N LEU A 16 19.72 -25.10 28.80
CA LEU A 16 19.85 -23.71 28.34
C LEU A 16 21.22 -23.12 28.68
N ARG A 17 21.70 -23.34 29.91
CA ARG A 17 23.00 -22.80 30.37
C ARG A 17 24.15 -23.39 29.58
N VAL A 18 24.14 -24.71 29.33
CA VAL A 18 25.15 -25.42 28.55
C VAL A 18 25.09 -25.00 27.07
N GLY A 19 23.90 -24.82 26.50
CA GLY A 19 23.73 -24.33 25.13
C GLY A 19 24.25 -22.90 24.93
N ALA A 20 24.03 -22.01 25.91
CA ALA A 20 24.46 -20.62 25.84
C ALA A 20 25.98 -20.42 25.92
N VAL A 21 26.73 -21.39 26.47
CA VAL A 21 28.21 -21.31 26.55
C VAL A 21 28.84 -21.31 25.15
N GLY A 22 28.31 -22.10 24.22
CA GLY A 22 28.82 -22.17 22.84
C GLY A 22 28.71 -20.85 22.10
N LEU A 23 27.63 -20.09 22.35
CA LEU A 23 27.39 -18.78 21.75
C LEU A 23 28.41 -17.70 22.19
N ARG A 24 28.95 -17.79 23.41
CA ARG A 24 29.88 -16.78 23.96
C ARG A 24 31.31 -16.93 23.47
N ALA A 25 31.71 -18.14 23.09
CA ALA A 25 33.08 -18.43 22.68
C ALA A 25 33.45 -17.80 21.32
N ARG A 26 32.48 -17.61 20.41
CA ARG A 26 32.71 -17.10 19.04
C ARG A 26 31.68 -16.05 18.60
N ARG A 27 31.76 -14.89 19.23
CA ARG A 27 30.79 -13.78 19.08
C ARG A 27 30.60 -13.33 17.63
N ALA A 28 31.67 -13.14 16.85
CA ALA A 28 31.57 -12.62 15.49
C ALA A 28 30.70 -13.51 14.57
N ARG A 29 30.93 -14.82 14.60
CA ARG A 29 30.21 -15.76 13.73
C ARG A 29 28.76 -15.94 14.18
N VAL A 30 28.53 -15.98 15.49
CA VAL A 30 27.18 -16.00 16.09
C VAL A 30 26.39 -14.76 15.67
N VAL A 31 27.01 -13.58 15.72
CA VAL A 31 26.38 -12.33 15.27
C VAL A 31 26.09 -12.36 13.77
N LEU A 32 27.04 -12.79 12.93
CA LEU A 32 26.84 -12.89 11.47
C LEU A 32 25.70 -13.85 11.10
N SER A 33 25.62 -15.02 11.74
CA SER A 33 24.52 -15.98 11.51
C SER A 33 23.18 -15.48 12.04
N ALA A 34 23.17 -14.86 13.23
CA ALA A 34 21.96 -14.26 13.78
C ALA A 34 21.47 -13.08 12.94
N LEU A 35 22.38 -12.31 12.34
CA LEU A 35 22.07 -11.19 11.46
C LEU A 35 21.37 -11.66 10.18
N GLY A 36 21.80 -12.77 9.57
CA GLY A 36 21.12 -13.33 8.40
C GLY A 36 19.66 -13.71 8.70
N ILE A 37 19.41 -14.37 9.84
CA ILE A 37 18.04 -14.67 10.31
C ILE A 37 17.28 -13.38 10.60
N ALA A 38 17.90 -12.44 11.33
CA ALA A 38 17.27 -11.20 11.73
C ALA A 38 16.85 -10.36 10.52
N ILE A 39 17.69 -10.27 9.48
CA ILE A 39 17.36 -9.58 8.23
C ILE A 39 16.20 -10.29 7.52
N GLY A 40 16.23 -11.62 7.39
CA GLY A 40 15.15 -12.37 6.75
C GLY A 40 13.78 -12.14 7.42
N ILE A 41 13.74 -12.18 8.76
CA ILE A 41 12.52 -11.90 9.52
C ILE A 41 12.14 -10.43 9.51
N ALA A 42 13.11 -9.53 9.63
CA ALA A 42 12.84 -8.09 9.55
C ALA A 42 12.18 -7.75 8.22
N THR A 43 12.68 -8.29 7.11
CA THR A 43 12.08 -8.13 5.79
C THR A 43 10.65 -8.69 5.75
N MET A 44 10.43 -9.91 6.24
CA MET A 44 9.10 -10.53 6.24
C MET A 44 8.08 -9.72 7.06
N VAL A 45 8.45 -9.35 8.29
CA VAL A 45 7.60 -8.54 9.18
C VAL A 45 7.38 -7.15 8.61
N ALA A 46 8.41 -6.52 8.06
CA ALA A 46 8.32 -5.19 7.47
C ALA A 46 7.42 -5.19 6.24
N VAL A 47 7.58 -6.14 5.32
CA VAL A 47 6.76 -6.26 4.10
C VAL A 47 5.29 -6.43 4.47
N VAL A 48 4.96 -7.36 5.35
CA VAL A 48 3.56 -7.57 5.78
C VAL A 48 3.04 -6.33 6.50
N GLY A 49 3.82 -5.77 7.43
CA GLY A 49 3.41 -4.58 8.19
C GLY A 49 3.19 -3.36 7.30
N LEU A 50 4.08 -3.09 6.34
CA LEU A 50 3.91 -2.00 5.37
C LEU A 50 2.67 -2.21 4.51
N SER A 51 2.44 -3.44 4.05
CA SER A 51 1.31 -3.76 3.17
C SER A 51 -0.02 -3.62 3.91
N GLU A 52 -0.10 -4.10 5.15
CA GLU A 52 -1.29 -3.92 6.01
C GLU A 52 -1.49 -2.45 6.42
N SER A 53 -0.42 -1.69 6.63
CA SER A 53 -0.50 -0.25 6.87
C SER A 53 -1.04 0.50 5.64
N SER A 54 -0.53 0.18 4.44
CA SER A 54 -1.02 0.73 3.17
C SER A 54 -2.49 0.41 2.94
N ARG A 55 -2.87 -0.87 3.17
CA ARG A 55 -4.25 -1.33 3.04
C ARG A 55 -5.18 -0.64 4.02
N ALA A 56 -4.78 -0.52 5.29
CA ALA A 56 -5.58 0.18 6.30
C ALA A 56 -5.78 1.66 5.95
N ASP A 57 -4.74 2.34 5.45
CA ASP A 57 -4.84 3.72 4.98
C ASP A 57 -5.78 3.84 3.76
N LEU A 58 -5.66 2.93 2.79
CA LEU A 58 -6.51 2.89 1.61
C LEU A 58 -7.98 2.63 1.95
N MET A 59 -8.25 1.70 2.87
CA MET A 59 -9.62 1.45 3.35
C MET A 59 -10.17 2.67 4.09
N ALA A 60 -9.38 3.31 4.96
CA ALA A 60 -9.79 4.55 5.61
C ALA A 60 -10.07 5.69 4.62
N ARG A 61 -9.34 5.75 3.49
CA ARG A 61 -9.63 6.69 2.40
C ARG A 61 -10.95 6.35 1.70
N LEU A 62 -11.16 5.09 1.35
CA LEU A 62 -12.41 4.62 0.74
C LEU A 62 -13.62 4.91 1.64
N ASP A 63 -13.51 4.67 2.95
CA ASP A 63 -14.56 4.95 3.93
C ASP A 63 -14.89 6.44 4.01
N ARG A 64 -13.88 7.32 3.91
CA ARG A 64 -14.09 8.79 3.91
C ARG A 64 -14.68 9.31 2.61
N LEU A 65 -14.24 8.76 1.48
CA LEU A 65 -14.66 9.21 0.15
C LEU A 65 -16.03 8.65 -0.23
N GLY A 66 -16.38 7.47 0.28
CA GLY A 66 -17.55 6.70 -0.08
C GLY A 66 -17.35 5.90 -1.36
N THR A 67 -18.03 4.76 -1.46
CA THR A 67 -18.06 3.90 -2.65
C THR A 67 -19.28 4.16 -3.54
N ASN A 68 -20.00 5.25 -3.25
CA ASN A 68 -21.30 5.56 -3.82
C ASN A 68 -21.29 6.61 -4.93
N LEU A 69 -20.12 6.96 -5.47
CA LEU A 69 -20.00 7.88 -6.59
C LEU A 69 -19.99 7.10 -7.91
N LEU A 70 -20.96 7.36 -8.80
CA LEU A 70 -20.87 6.95 -10.20
C LEU A 70 -20.60 8.15 -11.10
N THR A 71 -19.95 7.86 -12.22
CA THR A 71 -19.64 8.82 -13.28
C THR A 71 -20.16 8.26 -14.59
N ALA A 72 -21.03 9.01 -15.25
CA ALA A 72 -21.52 8.74 -16.60
C ALA A 72 -20.90 9.76 -17.56
N GLU A 73 -20.00 9.29 -18.41
CA GLU A 73 -19.28 10.12 -19.37
C GLU A 73 -19.80 9.86 -20.78
N ALA A 74 -19.96 10.94 -21.54
CA ALA A 74 -20.30 10.90 -22.95
C ALA A 74 -19.12 10.37 -23.77
N GLY A 75 -19.27 9.17 -24.30
CA GLY A 75 -18.34 8.54 -25.21
C GLY A 75 -18.68 8.81 -26.68
N GLN A 76 -18.41 7.82 -27.51
CA GLN A 76 -18.69 7.84 -28.94
C GLN A 76 -19.71 6.75 -29.27
N ASP A 77 -20.53 6.98 -30.28
CA ASP A 77 -21.40 5.96 -30.85
C ASP A 77 -20.62 5.00 -31.77
N ALA A 78 -21.32 4.01 -32.34
CA ALA A 78 -20.72 3.03 -33.26
C ALA A 78 -20.18 3.65 -34.56
N THR A 79 -20.53 4.90 -34.87
CA THR A 79 -20.04 5.66 -36.04
C THR A 79 -18.86 6.58 -35.69
N GLY A 80 -18.44 6.60 -34.42
CA GLY A 80 -17.37 7.46 -33.92
C GLY A 80 -17.81 8.89 -33.61
N GLN A 81 -19.11 9.20 -33.70
CA GLN A 81 -19.63 10.52 -33.35
C GLN A 81 -19.77 10.62 -31.83
N ARG A 82 -19.39 11.77 -31.27
CA ARG A 82 -19.49 12.02 -29.83
C ARG A 82 -20.95 12.10 -29.44
N ILE A 83 -21.36 11.29 -28.46
CA ILE A 83 -22.72 11.38 -27.93
C ILE A 83 -22.88 12.70 -27.19
N ARG A 84 -24.01 13.35 -27.41
CA ARG A 84 -24.38 14.58 -26.72
C ARG A 84 -25.39 14.24 -25.63
N LEU A 85 -25.06 14.54 -24.39
CA LEU A 85 -25.98 14.33 -23.28
C LEU A 85 -27.09 15.38 -23.32
N PRO A 86 -28.33 15.05 -22.92
CA PRO A 86 -29.40 16.04 -22.79
C PRO A 86 -29.03 17.14 -21.78
N GLU A 87 -29.49 18.38 -22.00
CA GLU A 87 -29.28 19.49 -21.04
C GLU A 87 -29.85 19.16 -19.66
N ASN A 88 -30.97 18.42 -19.64
CA ASN A 88 -31.64 17.99 -18.42
C ASN A 88 -31.12 16.64 -17.89
N ALA A 89 -29.97 16.14 -18.35
CA ALA A 89 -29.41 14.85 -17.92
C ALA A 89 -29.30 14.75 -16.39
N VAL A 90 -28.85 15.82 -15.72
CA VAL A 90 -28.76 15.85 -14.25
C VAL A 90 -30.14 15.63 -13.61
N ALA A 91 -31.17 16.35 -14.08
CA ALA A 91 -32.53 16.21 -13.58
C ALA A 91 -33.16 14.84 -13.88
N MET A 92 -32.75 14.18 -14.97
CA MET A 92 -33.14 12.81 -15.27
C MET A 92 -32.52 11.82 -14.27
N VAL A 93 -31.25 12.01 -13.92
CA VAL A 93 -30.53 11.17 -12.94
C VAL A 93 -31.07 11.37 -11.53
N GLU A 94 -31.41 12.59 -11.13
CA GLU A 94 -32.05 12.88 -9.82
C GLU A 94 -33.41 12.20 -9.65
N ARG A 95 -34.09 11.81 -10.74
CA ARG A 95 -35.37 11.08 -10.70
C ARG A 95 -35.19 9.59 -10.46
N ILE A 96 -33.97 9.06 -10.51
CA ILE A 96 -33.68 7.68 -10.13
C ILE A 96 -33.78 7.60 -8.60
N GLY A 97 -34.78 6.87 -8.08
CA GLY A 97 -35.17 6.93 -6.66
C GLY A 97 -34.02 6.83 -5.63
N PRO A 98 -33.05 5.91 -5.77
CA PRO A 98 -31.91 5.81 -4.85
C PRO A 98 -30.84 6.92 -4.95
N VAL A 99 -30.87 7.75 -6.00
CA VAL A 99 -29.92 8.86 -6.18
C VAL A 99 -30.22 9.97 -5.16
N ARG A 100 -29.20 10.43 -4.45
CA ARG A 100 -29.30 11.52 -3.47
C ARG A 100 -28.88 12.86 -4.02
N HIS A 101 -27.82 12.86 -4.83
CA HIS A 101 -27.26 14.06 -5.44
C HIS A 101 -26.80 13.72 -6.84
N ALA A 102 -27.03 14.64 -7.79
CA ALA A 102 -26.42 14.57 -9.10
C ALA A 102 -25.89 15.95 -9.51
N THR A 103 -24.86 15.95 -10.33
CA THR A 103 -24.21 17.16 -10.84
C THR A 103 -23.57 16.84 -12.17
N ALA A 104 -23.03 17.85 -12.84
CA ALA A 104 -22.36 17.66 -14.11
C ALA A 104 -21.21 18.65 -14.32
N THR A 105 -20.31 18.23 -15.21
CA THR A 105 -19.30 19.07 -15.85
C THR A 105 -19.46 18.99 -17.36
N ALA A 106 -18.94 20.00 -18.05
CA ALA A 106 -18.86 20.00 -19.50
C ALA A 106 -17.46 20.41 -19.95
N ASP A 107 -16.88 19.68 -20.90
CA ASP A 107 -15.66 20.13 -21.55
C ASP A 107 -15.94 21.40 -22.34
N ILE A 108 -15.08 22.40 -22.17
CA ILE A 108 -15.12 23.62 -22.96
C ILE A 108 -13.85 23.65 -23.81
N ASP A 109 -14.01 23.90 -25.11
CA ASP A 109 -12.87 24.15 -25.99
C ASP A 109 -12.33 25.57 -25.75
N ALA A 110 -11.51 25.72 -24.70
CA ALA A 110 -10.85 26.97 -24.38
C ALA A 110 -9.36 26.79 -24.08
N ARG A 111 -8.55 27.65 -24.70
CA ARG A 111 -7.11 27.72 -24.51
C ARG A 111 -6.80 28.43 -23.20
N ILE A 112 -6.05 27.77 -22.31
CA ILE A 112 -5.65 28.32 -21.02
C ILE A 112 -4.22 28.82 -21.08
N ARG A 113 -4.01 30.10 -20.77
CA ARG A 113 -2.69 30.74 -20.70
C ARG A 113 -2.55 31.50 -19.39
N ARG A 114 -1.32 31.58 -18.88
CA ARG A 114 -1.02 32.35 -17.66
C ARG A 114 -1.24 33.85 -17.84
N SER A 115 -0.88 34.36 -19.02
CA SER A 115 -1.11 35.75 -19.43
C SER A 115 -1.13 35.84 -20.96
N ASP A 116 -1.42 37.02 -21.47
CA ASP A 116 -1.40 37.37 -22.89
C ASP A 116 0.00 37.23 -23.55
N VAL A 117 1.07 37.31 -22.75
CA VAL A 117 2.46 37.20 -23.22
C VAL A 117 3.08 35.81 -23.02
N VAL A 118 2.40 34.88 -22.33
CA VAL A 118 2.91 33.53 -22.08
C VAL A 118 2.38 32.58 -23.16
N PRO A 119 3.26 31.92 -23.94
CA PRO A 119 2.87 30.93 -24.95
C PRO A 119 2.18 29.71 -24.33
N GLU A 120 1.26 29.11 -25.08
CA GLU A 120 0.42 27.99 -24.65
C GLU A 120 1.24 26.73 -24.33
N GLU A 121 2.39 26.55 -24.98
CA GLU A 121 3.27 25.39 -24.76
C GLU A 121 3.78 25.33 -23.32
N ARG A 122 3.85 26.48 -22.63
CA ARG A 122 4.26 26.55 -21.21
C ARG A 122 3.12 26.26 -20.24
N THR A 123 1.87 26.28 -20.70
CA THR A 123 0.67 25.97 -19.91
C THR A 123 -0.01 24.69 -20.36
N ALA A 124 0.67 23.89 -21.19
CA ALA A 124 0.18 22.65 -21.76
C ALA A 124 -0.36 21.68 -20.69
N GLY A 125 -1.51 21.08 -21.00
CA GLY A 125 -2.17 20.08 -20.15
C GLY A 125 -2.99 20.64 -18.99
N VAL A 126 -3.32 21.93 -19.01
CA VAL A 126 -4.46 22.49 -18.28
C VAL A 126 -5.62 22.68 -19.26
N THR A 127 -6.79 22.14 -18.94
CA THR A 127 -8.00 22.24 -19.79
C THR A 127 -9.07 23.09 -19.10
N ALA A 128 -10.08 23.51 -19.86
CA ALA A 128 -11.22 24.25 -19.34
C ALA A 128 -12.45 23.34 -19.23
N GLN A 129 -13.19 23.46 -18.14
CA GLN A 129 -14.51 22.83 -18.04
C GLN A 129 -15.53 23.78 -17.40
N ALA A 130 -16.78 23.63 -17.82
CA ALA A 130 -17.92 24.17 -17.12
C ALA A 130 -18.23 23.25 -15.94
N ALA A 131 -18.62 23.83 -14.82
CA ALA A 131 -19.04 23.11 -13.62
C ALA A 131 -20.28 23.76 -13.02
N ARG A 132 -21.19 22.92 -12.50
CA ARG A 132 -22.29 23.39 -11.67
C ARG A 132 -21.79 23.74 -10.25
N ILE A 133 -22.51 24.61 -9.56
CA ILE A 133 -22.17 25.03 -8.19
C ILE A 133 -22.25 23.89 -7.17
N ASP A 134 -23.06 22.86 -7.42
CA ASP A 134 -23.26 21.68 -6.56
C ASP A 134 -22.19 20.59 -6.75
N LEU A 135 -21.26 20.77 -7.70
CA LEU A 135 -20.25 19.78 -8.03
C LEU A 135 -19.37 19.42 -6.84
N LEU A 136 -18.84 20.44 -6.15
CA LEU A 136 -17.87 20.22 -5.08
C LEU A 136 -18.50 19.49 -3.89
N SER A 137 -19.76 19.81 -3.55
CA SER A 137 -20.52 19.09 -2.50
C SER A 137 -20.81 17.64 -2.88
N THR A 138 -21.14 17.38 -4.15
CA THR A 138 -21.41 16.01 -4.63
C THR A 138 -20.14 15.17 -4.69
N LEU A 139 -18.99 15.75 -5.04
CA LEU A 139 -17.72 15.03 -5.05
C LEU A 139 -17.09 14.88 -3.66
N GLY A 140 -17.52 15.68 -2.67
CA GLY A 140 -16.92 15.73 -1.34
C GLY A 140 -15.58 16.47 -1.33
N GLY A 141 -15.36 17.36 -2.30
CA GLY A 141 -14.13 18.11 -2.43
C GLY A 141 -14.05 19.30 -1.49
N ARG A 142 -12.85 19.89 -1.36
CA ARG A 142 -12.59 21.05 -0.51
C ARG A 142 -11.75 22.08 -1.24
N VAL A 143 -11.96 23.34 -0.89
CA VAL A 143 -11.16 24.47 -1.39
C VAL A 143 -9.93 24.63 -0.50
N ALA A 144 -8.74 24.63 -1.10
CA ALA A 144 -7.49 24.89 -0.40
C ALA A 144 -7.30 26.38 -0.11
N LYS A 145 -7.62 27.24 -1.08
CA LYS A 145 -7.51 28.71 -0.97
C LYS A 145 -8.68 29.40 -1.67
N GLY A 146 -9.21 30.45 -1.06
CA GLY A 146 -10.34 31.22 -1.60
C GLY A 146 -11.69 30.53 -1.40
N SER A 147 -12.56 30.62 -2.41
CA SER A 147 -13.93 30.10 -2.34
C SER A 147 -14.32 29.32 -3.59
N TRP A 148 -15.28 28.39 -3.43
CA TRP A 148 -15.93 27.72 -4.56
C TRP A 148 -16.87 28.68 -5.30
N LEU A 149 -17.35 28.26 -6.47
CA LEU A 149 -18.37 28.98 -7.24
C LEU A 149 -19.66 29.10 -6.41
N ASN A 150 -20.19 30.32 -6.32
CA ASN A 150 -21.50 30.61 -5.75
C ASN A 150 -22.46 31.08 -6.85
N PRO A 151 -23.77 31.29 -6.59
CA PRO A 151 -24.72 31.68 -7.62
C PRO A 151 -24.37 32.97 -8.38
N ALA A 152 -23.60 33.88 -7.77
CA ALA A 152 -23.08 35.07 -8.45
C ALA A 152 -21.85 34.74 -9.32
N GLY A 153 -20.90 33.99 -8.77
CA GLY A 153 -19.67 33.56 -9.45
C GLY A 153 -19.93 32.64 -10.63
N GLU A 154 -20.98 31.82 -10.59
CA GLU A 154 -21.39 30.96 -11.70
C GLU A 154 -21.73 31.76 -12.97
N ARG A 155 -22.11 33.05 -12.81
CA ARG A 155 -22.51 33.94 -13.90
C ARG A 155 -21.43 34.92 -14.35
N LEU A 156 -20.33 35.02 -13.61
CA LEU A 156 -19.23 35.95 -13.85
C LEU A 156 -18.04 35.23 -14.51
N PRO A 157 -17.15 35.93 -15.23
CA PRO A 157 -15.90 35.37 -15.75
C PRO A 157 -14.89 35.17 -14.60
N VAL A 158 -15.20 34.25 -13.69
CA VAL A 158 -14.33 33.79 -12.60
C VAL A 158 -14.08 32.31 -12.74
N THR A 159 -12.93 31.85 -12.26
CA THR A 159 -12.53 30.45 -12.33
C THR A 159 -12.07 29.91 -10.98
N VAL A 160 -12.35 28.63 -10.75
CA VAL A 160 -11.72 27.84 -9.72
C VAL A 160 -10.75 26.86 -10.38
N LEU A 161 -9.52 26.81 -9.89
CA LEU A 161 -8.49 25.94 -10.43
C LEU A 161 -8.42 24.63 -9.65
N GLY A 162 -8.29 23.52 -10.37
CA GLY A 162 -7.78 22.28 -9.81
C GLY A 162 -6.35 22.44 -9.25
N SER A 163 -5.95 21.54 -8.35
CA SER A 163 -4.68 21.64 -7.64
C SER A 163 -3.46 21.66 -8.58
N VAL A 164 -3.43 20.76 -9.56
CA VAL A 164 -2.36 20.64 -10.56
C VAL A 164 -2.43 21.78 -11.59
N ALA A 165 -3.63 22.26 -11.94
CA ALA A 165 -3.79 23.41 -12.82
C ALA A 165 -3.18 24.67 -12.18
N ALA A 166 -3.43 24.90 -10.89
CA ALA A 166 -2.85 26.02 -10.16
C ALA A 166 -1.31 25.93 -10.09
N GLU A 167 -0.76 24.74 -9.82
CA GLU A 167 0.68 24.51 -9.81
C GLU A 167 1.32 24.78 -11.17
N ARG A 168 0.76 24.23 -12.25
CA ARG A 168 1.26 24.42 -13.62
C ARG A 168 1.22 25.87 -14.09
N LEU A 169 0.18 26.59 -13.69
CA LEU A 169 0.04 28.02 -14.00
C LEU A 169 0.89 28.89 -13.06
N GLY A 170 1.51 28.33 -12.01
CA GLY A 170 2.22 29.10 -10.99
C GLY A 170 1.29 30.08 -10.25
N ILE A 171 0.03 29.69 -10.04
CA ILE A 171 -0.96 30.45 -9.29
C ILE A 171 -0.96 29.94 -7.86
N THR A 172 -0.52 30.79 -6.92
CA THR A 172 -0.43 30.39 -5.50
C THR A 172 -1.42 31.12 -4.61
N ARG A 173 -2.04 32.19 -5.09
CA ARG A 173 -3.01 33.03 -4.36
C ARG A 173 -4.22 33.34 -5.24
N THR A 174 -5.35 33.62 -4.60
CA THR A 174 -6.57 34.04 -5.28
C THR A 174 -6.55 35.53 -5.60
N GLY A 175 -7.42 35.95 -6.51
CA GLY A 175 -7.48 37.30 -7.07
C GLY A 175 -6.52 37.54 -8.24
N GLU A 176 -5.65 36.57 -8.54
CA GLU A 176 -4.86 36.57 -9.76
C GLU A 176 -5.72 36.27 -10.98
N THR A 177 -5.28 36.68 -12.16
CA THR A 177 -6.00 36.42 -13.41
C THR A 177 -5.25 35.45 -14.30
N ILE A 178 -6.00 34.63 -15.01
CA ILE A 178 -5.53 33.83 -16.12
C ILE A 178 -6.25 34.25 -17.40
N MET A 179 -5.75 33.80 -18.54
CA MET A 179 -6.38 34.01 -19.83
C MET A 179 -7.05 32.70 -20.27
N MET A 180 -8.34 32.77 -20.55
CA MET A 180 -9.12 31.67 -21.12
C MET A 180 -9.63 32.16 -22.48
N ASN A 181 -9.11 31.58 -23.56
CA ASN A 181 -9.17 32.14 -24.91
C ASN A 181 -8.58 33.56 -24.94
N ASP A 182 -9.43 34.57 -25.16
CA ASP A 182 -9.09 35.99 -25.17
C ASP A 182 -9.77 36.76 -24.01
N THR A 183 -10.41 36.03 -23.10
CA THR A 183 -11.10 36.58 -21.92
C THR A 183 -10.22 36.44 -20.68
N ARG A 184 -10.01 37.55 -19.96
CA ARG A 184 -9.33 37.54 -18.66
C ARG A 184 -10.29 37.05 -17.57
N VAL A 185 -9.91 35.97 -16.89
CA VAL A 185 -10.74 35.31 -15.87
C VAL A 185 -10.04 35.41 -14.52
N VAL A 186 -10.76 35.79 -13.47
CA VAL A 186 -10.20 35.92 -12.12
C VAL A 186 -10.25 34.59 -11.39
N VAL A 187 -9.12 34.17 -10.81
CA VAL A 187 -9.03 32.97 -9.98
C VAL A 187 -9.59 33.27 -8.60
N VAL A 188 -10.76 32.73 -8.29
CA VAL A 188 -11.46 32.93 -7.00
C VAL A 188 -11.22 31.79 -6.01
N GLY A 189 -10.77 30.63 -6.50
CA GLY A 189 -10.50 29.48 -5.66
C GLY A 189 -9.44 28.55 -6.25
N ILE A 190 -8.77 27.80 -5.38
CA ILE A 190 -7.89 26.67 -5.72
C ILE A 190 -8.36 25.47 -4.92
N LEU A 191 -8.63 24.35 -5.57
CA LEU A 191 -9.09 23.12 -4.94
C LEU A 191 -7.95 22.36 -4.25
N GLN A 192 -8.30 21.59 -3.22
CA GLN A 192 -7.50 20.46 -2.80
C GLN A 192 -7.60 19.33 -3.83
N PRO A 193 -6.60 18.44 -3.93
CA PRO A 193 -6.65 17.28 -4.82
C PRO A 193 -7.95 16.48 -4.68
N LEU A 194 -8.61 16.20 -5.80
CA LEU A 194 -9.84 15.41 -5.84
C LEU A 194 -9.51 13.93 -6.02
N GLU A 195 -9.43 13.19 -4.91
CA GLU A 195 -8.98 11.79 -4.91
C GLU A 195 -9.84 10.86 -5.77
N LEU A 196 -11.17 11.04 -5.78
CA LEU A 196 -12.07 10.22 -6.62
C LEU A 196 -12.04 10.62 -8.10
N VAL A 197 -11.77 11.89 -8.42
CA VAL A 197 -11.80 12.36 -9.82
C VAL A 197 -10.55 13.22 -10.11
N PRO A 198 -9.35 12.60 -10.20
CA PRO A 198 -8.09 13.34 -10.35
C PRO A 198 -7.96 14.10 -11.67
N THR A 199 -8.81 13.79 -12.66
CA THR A 199 -8.86 14.53 -13.92
C THR A 199 -9.22 16.00 -13.70
N LEU A 200 -10.09 16.30 -12.72
CA LEU A 200 -10.50 17.67 -12.38
C LEU A 200 -9.37 18.50 -11.75
N ASP A 201 -8.31 17.87 -11.24
CA ASP A 201 -7.16 18.60 -10.70
C ASP A 201 -6.39 19.39 -11.77
N ARG A 202 -6.55 19.03 -13.05
CA ARG A 202 -5.89 19.68 -14.18
C ARG A 202 -6.78 20.68 -14.91
N VAL A 203 -7.92 21.04 -14.32
CA VAL A 203 -8.94 21.83 -15.00
C VAL A 203 -9.05 23.23 -14.40
N ALA A 204 -9.25 24.22 -15.26
CA ALA A 204 -9.78 25.54 -14.91
C ALA A 204 -11.31 25.53 -15.07
N MET A 205 -12.01 25.66 -13.94
CA MET A 205 -13.46 25.45 -13.88
C MET A 205 -14.19 26.79 -13.87
N VAL A 206 -15.22 26.94 -14.68
CA VAL A 206 -16.11 28.11 -14.73
C VAL A 206 -17.56 27.67 -14.55
N GLY A 207 -18.46 28.57 -14.16
CA GLY A 207 -19.88 28.23 -14.04
C GLY A 207 -20.54 27.95 -15.39
N PHE A 208 -21.58 27.10 -15.43
CA PHE A 208 -22.34 26.79 -16.65
C PHE A 208 -22.87 28.08 -17.34
N PRO A 209 -23.63 28.96 -16.65
CA PRO A 209 -24.04 30.26 -17.19
C PRO A 209 -22.93 31.18 -17.70
N ALA A 210 -21.72 31.11 -17.12
CA ALA A 210 -20.57 31.88 -17.59
C ALA A 210 -19.95 31.25 -18.85
N ALA A 211 -19.90 29.91 -18.89
CA ALA A 211 -19.46 29.12 -20.03
C ALA A 211 -20.32 29.36 -21.28
N GLU A 212 -21.64 29.36 -21.13
CA GLU A 212 -22.57 29.65 -22.24
C GLU A 212 -22.34 31.04 -22.81
N ARG A 213 -22.20 32.04 -21.92
CA ARG A 213 -22.09 33.45 -22.34
C ARG A 213 -20.74 33.84 -22.92
N HIS A 214 -19.64 33.25 -22.44
CA HIS A 214 -18.29 33.74 -22.78
C HIS A 214 -17.42 32.71 -23.49
N PHE A 215 -17.77 31.42 -23.45
CA PHE A 215 -16.90 30.34 -23.91
C PHE A 215 -17.60 29.34 -24.84
N GLY A 216 -18.78 29.68 -25.36
CA GLY A 216 -19.47 28.90 -26.40
C GLY A 216 -19.96 27.53 -25.93
N PHE A 217 -20.17 27.34 -24.63
CA PHE A 217 -20.78 26.12 -24.10
C PHE A 217 -22.23 26.01 -24.60
N ASP A 218 -22.59 24.84 -25.11
CA ASP A 218 -23.87 24.56 -25.78
C ASP A 218 -24.98 24.08 -24.82
N GLY A 219 -24.72 24.07 -23.50
CA GLY A 219 -25.67 23.62 -22.48
C GLY A 219 -25.64 22.10 -22.22
N HIS A 220 -24.90 21.32 -23.02
CA HIS A 220 -24.90 19.86 -22.92
C HIS A 220 -23.72 19.35 -22.10
N PRO A 221 -23.95 18.72 -20.93
CA PRO A 221 -22.85 18.21 -20.13
C PRO A 221 -22.08 17.09 -20.87
N THR A 222 -20.78 16.97 -20.60
CA THR A 222 -19.97 15.83 -21.06
C THR A 222 -19.87 14.74 -20.02
N THR A 223 -20.02 15.08 -18.74
CA THR A 223 -19.92 14.13 -17.64
C THR A 223 -20.96 14.43 -16.57
N VAL A 224 -21.72 13.42 -16.17
CA VAL A 224 -22.65 13.47 -15.05
C VAL A 224 -22.08 12.65 -13.90
N PHE A 225 -22.08 13.25 -12.71
CA PHE A 225 -21.70 12.58 -11.47
C PHE A 225 -22.94 12.40 -10.61
N GLU A 226 -23.07 11.24 -9.98
CA GLU A 226 -24.16 10.98 -9.05
C GLU A 226 -23.66 10.29 -7.78
N ARG A 227 -24.29 10.62 -6.65
CA ARG A 227 -24.16 9.86 -5.41
C ARG A 227 -25.48 9.19 -5.05
N SER A 228 -25.43 7.87 -4.91
CA SER A 228 -26.53 7.01 -4.47
C SER A 228 -26.24 6.44 -3.08
N THR A 229 -27.08 5.55 -2.55
CA THR A 229 -26.75 4.78 -1.34
C THR A 229 -25.82 3.62 -1.70
N ASP A 230 -24.87 3.26 -0.83
CA ASP A 230 -23.91 2.16 -1.10
C ASP A 230 -24.61 0.85 -1.50
N ALA A 231 -25.78 0.57 -0.91
CA ALA A 231 -26.58 -0.63 -1.20
C ALA A 231 -27.23 -0.63 -2.60
N SER A 232 -27.38 0.53 -3.25
CA SER A 232 -28.12 0.68 -4.51
C SER A 232 -27.24 1.08 -5.68
N VAL A 233 -25.91 1.20 -5.48
CA VAL A 233 -24.99 1.68 -6.52
C VAL A 233 -25.05 0.81 -7.77
N GLU A 234 -25.11 -0.52 -7.63
CA GLU A 234 -25.15 -1.40 -8.80
C GLU A 234 -26.51 -1.33 -9.53
N ASP A 235 -27.61 -1.16 -8.79
CA ASP A 235 -28.94 -0.96 -9.37
C ASP A 235 -29.01 0.36 -10.16
N VAL A 236 -28.47 1.44 -9.58
CA VAL A 236 -28.38 2.76 -10.24
C VAL A 236 -27.47 2.65 -11.46
N ARG A 237 -26.30 2.03 -11.34
CA ARG A 237 -25.36 1.81 -12.44
C ARG A 237 -26.02 1.11 -13.63
N ALA A 238 -26.85 0.11 -13.36
CA ALA A 238 -27.52 -0.68 -14.38
C ALA A 238 -28.52 0.15 -15.22
N VAL A 239 -29.09 1.22 -14.68
CA VAL A 239 -30.08 2.06 -15.36
C VAL A 239 -29.53 3.42 -15.80
N LEU A 240 -28.42 3.90 -15.23
CA LEU A 240 -27.91 5.26 -15.40
C LEU A 240 -27.73 5.67 -16.86
N ALA A 241 -27.06 4.84 -17.67
CA ALA A 241 -26.86 5.11 -19.10
C ALA A 241 -28.20 5.19 -19.88
N ARG A 242 -29.11 4.24 -19.61
CA ARG A 242 -30.44 4.21 -20.25
C ARG A 242 -31.32 5.37 -19.83
N THR A 243 -31.15 5.87 -18.60
CA THR A 243 -31.86 7.05 -18.12
C THR A 243 -31.32 8.31 -18.77
N ILE A 244 -30.00 8.47 -18.92
CA ILE A 244 -29.41 9.68 -19.50
C ILE A 244 -29.64 9.75 -21.01
N SER A 245 -29.51 8.63 -21.73
CA SER A 245 -29.68 8.61 -23.19
C SER A 245 -30.42 7.35 -23.65
N PRO A 246 -31.77 7.36 -23.62
CA PRO A 246 -32.59 6.23 -24.06
C PRO A 246 -32.33 5.88 -25.53
N GLY A 247 -31.96 4.63 -25.82
CA GLY A 247 -31.73 4.15 -27.19
C GLY A 247 -30.33 4.38 -27.74
N SER A 248 -29.45 5.07 -27.00
CA SER A 248 -28.02 5.22 -27.33
C SER A 248 -27.12 5.02 -26.12
N GLU A 249 -27.54 4.16 -25.18
CA GLU A 249 -26.80 3.81 -23.97
C GLU A 249 -25.38 3.29 -24.22
N GLY A 250 -25.12 2.67 -25.38
CA GLY A 250 -23.84 2.07 -25.72
C GLY A 250 -22.68 3.06 -25.82
N GLY A 251 -22.94 4.35 -26.05
CA GLY A 251 -21.90 5.37 -26.05
C GLY A 251 -21.83 6.19 -24.75
N ILE A 252 -22.52 5.78 -23.68
CA ILE A 252 -22.31 6.34 -22.34
C ILE A 252 -21.47 5.39 -21.52
N ARG A 253 -20.30 5.85 -21.06
CA ARG A 253 -19.42 5.07 -20.20
C ARG A 253 -19.77 5.35 -18.74
N VAL A 254 -20.33 4.36 -18.06
CA VAL A 254 -20.58 4.42 -16.63
C VAL A 254 -19.46 3.74 -15.86
N SER A 255 -18.85 4.46 -14.93
CA SER A 255 -17.77 3.95 -14.08
C SER A 255 -17.94 4.38 -12.62
N ARG A 256 -17.36 3.62 -11.70
CA ARG A 256 -17.28 3.93 -10.28
C ARG A 256 -15.83 4.26 -9.93
N PRO A 257 -15.49 5.52 -9.60
CA PRO A 257 -14.08 5.86 -9.39
C PRO A 257 -13.40 5.12 -8.23
N SER A 258 -14.16 4.67 -7.23
CA SER A 258 -13.63 3.84 -6.14
C SER A 258 -13.13 2.46 -6.60
N ASP A 259 -13.56 1.96 -7.76
CA ASP A 259 -13.07 0.68 -8.31
C ASP A 259 -11.57 0.76 -8.64
N ALA A 260 -11.06 1.93 -9.06
CA ALA A 260 -9.63 2.13 -9.32
C ALA A 260 -8.80 2.03 -8.03
N LEU A 261 -9.32 2.57 -6.93
CA LEU A 261 -8.72 2.46 -5.60
C LEU A 261 -8.76 1.00 -5.11
N ALA A 262 -9.86 0.28 -5.34
CA ALA A 262 -9.97 -1.15 -5.02
C ALA A 262 -9.00 -2.01 -5.85
N ALA A 263 -8.81 -1.71 -7.14
CA ALA A 263 -7.85 -2.39 -7.99
C ALA A 263 -6.39 -2.16 -7.54
N LYS A 264 -6.08 -0.97 -7.04
CA LYS A 264 -4.79 -0.68 -6.40
C LYS A 264 -4.58 -1.56 -5.17
N ALA A 265 -5.60 -1.71 -4.32
CA ALA A 265 -5.55 -2.61 -3.15
C ALA A 265 -5.21 -4.06 -3.54
N ALA A 266 -5.84 -4.57 -4.60
CA ALA A 266 -5.58 -5.92 -5.10
C ALA A 266 -4.16 -6.09 -5.67
N THR A 267 -3.61 -5.04 -6.29
CA THR A 267 -2.23 -5.03 -6.81
C THR A 267 -1.21 -5.06 -5.67
N ASP A 268 -1.46 -4.31 -4.59
CA ASP A 268 -0.63 -4.29 -3.39
C ASP A 268 -0.52 -5.70 -2.77
N GLU A 269 -1.60 -6.48 -2.76
CA GLU A 269 -1.59 -7.88 -2.29
C GLU A 269 -0.66 -8.77 -3.13
N GLY A 270 -0.72 -8.66 -4.46
CA GLY A 270 0.16 -9.40 -5.36
C GLY A 270 1.64 -9.07 -5.13
N LEU A 271 1.96 -7.79 -4.95
CA LEU A 271 3.33 -7.34 -4.66
C LEU A 271 3.80 -7.83 -3.28
N THR A 272 2.91 -7.84 -2.29
CA THR A 272 3.18 -8.38 -0.95
C THR A 272 3.62 -9.84 -1.02
N ASN A 273 2.91 -10.66 -1.81
CA ASN A 273 3.24 -12.08 -1.97
C ASN A 273 4.61 -12.30 -2.62
N LEU A 274 4.96 -11.50 -3.64
CA LEU A 274 6.29 -11.55 -4.26
C LEU A 274 7.40 -11.17 -3.26
N MET A 275 7.19 -10.11 -2.48
CA MET A 275 8.14 -9.65 -1.47
C MET A 275 8.27 -10.62 -0.30
N LEU A 276 7.18 -11.29 0.10
CA LEU A 276 7.20 -12.39 1.04
C LEU A 276 8.04 -13.56 0.54
N GLY A 277 7.93 -13.90 -0.76
CA GLY A 277 8.79 -14.89 -1.40
C GLY A 277 10.28 -14.53 -1.31
N LEU A 278 10.62 -13.27 -1.57
CA LEU A 278 11.99 -12.77 -1.40
C LEU A 278 12.46 -12.83 0.06
N GLY A 279 11.58 -12.48 1.01
CA GLY A 279 11.83 -12.61 2.44
C GLY A 279 12.10 -14.07 2.86
N ALA A 280 11.35 -15.02 2.29
CA ALA A 280 11.56 -16.45 2.53
C ALA A 280 12.93 -16.93 1.99
N VAL A 281 13.35 -16.47 0.81
CA VAL A 281 14.69 -16.75 0.26
C VAL A 281 15.78 -16.17 1.16
N ALA A 282 15.64 -14.91 1.61
CA ALA A 282 16.60 -14.30 2.52
C ALA A 282 16.72 -15.08 3.84
N LEU A 283 15.57 -15.56 4.35
CA LEU A 283 15.52 -16.38 5.55
C LEU A 283 16.19 -17.76 5.35
N LEU A 284 16.01 -18.38 4.18
CA LEU A 284 16.71 -19.62 3.81
C LEU A 284 18.23 -19.43 3.77
N VAL A 285 18.72 -18.33 3.17
CA VAL A 285 20.15 -17.99 3.15
C VAL A 285 20.68 -17.81 4.58
N GLY A 286 19.92 -17.13 5.44
CA GLY A 286 20.21 -17.02 6.87
C GLY A 286 20.31 -18.38 7.55
N GLY A 287 19.36 -19.28 7.27
CA GLY A 287 19.35 -20.67 7.76
C GLY A 287 20.56 -21.49 7.33
N VAL A 288 20.99 -21.38 6.07
CA VAL A 288 22.21 -22.02 5.56
C VAL A 288 23.43 -21.48 6.29
N GLY A 289 23.49 -20.16 6.54
CA GLY A 289 24.53 -19.53 7.34
C GLY A 289 24.63 -20.10 8.76
N VAL A 290 23.48 -20.33 9.42
CA VAL A 290 23.41 -21.00 10.72
C VAL A 290 23.93 -22.43 10.64
N ALA A 291 23.46 -23.21 9.66
CA ALA A 291 23.87 -24.60 9.48
C ALA A 291 25.39 -24.70 9.31
N ASN A 292 25.98 -23.85 8.47
CA ASN A 292 27.42 -23.82 8.23
C ASN A 292 28.20 -23.48 9.52
N THR A 293 27.76 -22.44 10.24
CA THR A 293 28.35 -22.07 11.53
C THR A 293 28.30 -23.23 12.53
N MET A 294 27.19 -23.95 12.58
CA MET A 294 27.02 -25.10 13.46
C MET A 294 27.89 -26.30 13.06
N VAL A 295 28.02 -26.61 11.77
CA VAL A 295 28.94 -27.67 11.30
C VAL A 295 30.37 -27.38 11.74
N ILE A 296 30.83 -26.15 11.55
CA ILE A 296 32.21 -25.79 11.92
C ILE A 296 32.39 -25.79 13.43
N SER A 297 31.41 -25.30 14.21
CA SER A 297 31.44 -25.35 15.68
C SER A 297 31.59 -26.78 16.21
N VAL A 298 30.91 -27.76 15.58
CA VAL A 298 31.05 -29.18 15.92
C VAL A 298 32.46 -29.70 15.63
N LEU A 299 33.06 -29.30 14.50
CA LEU A 299 34.41 -29.71 14.12
C LEU A 299 35.47 -29.15 15.08
N GLU A 300 35.33 -27.89 15.47
CA GLU A 300 36.25 -27.22 16.40
C GLU A 300 36.14 -27.77 17.83
N ARG A 301 34.96 -28.25 18.24
CA ARG A 301 34.70 -28.82 19.58
C ARG A 301 34.81 -30.34 19.61
N ARG A 302 35.43 -30.95 18.60
CA ARG A 302 35.47 -32.42 18.45
C ARG A 302 36.08 -33.13 19.65
N GLN A 303 37.21 -32.65 20.16
CA GLN A 303 37.87 -33.22 21.35
C GLN A 303 37.01 -33.10 22.62
N GLU A 304 36.34 -31.97 22.83
CA GLU A 304 35.42 -31.74 23.96
C GLU A 304 34.22 -32.71 23.92
N ILE A 305 33.63 -32.90 22.74
CA ILE A 305 32.52 -33.85 22.52
C ILE A 305 33.01 -35.28 22.80
N GLY A 306 34.21 -35.63 22.35
CA GLY A 306 34.85 -36.92 22.61
C GLY A 306 35.02 -37.21 24.10
N LEU A 307 35.57 -36.26 24.85
CA LEU A 307 35.77 -36.36 26.28
C LEU A 307 34.43 -36.55 27.03
N ARG A 308 33.42 -35.75 26.72
CA ARG A 308 32.08 -35.87 27.33
C ARG A 308 31.45 -37.24 27.06
N ARG A 309 31.63 -37.76 25.85
CA ARG A 309 31.13 -39.09 25.45
C ARG A 309 31.88 -40.21 26.17
N SER A 310 33.19 -40.10 26.38
CA SER A 310 33.98 -41.04 27.19
C SER A 310 33.57 -41.06 28.65
N LEU A 311 33.17 -39.91 29.20
CA LEU A 311 32.65 -39.76 30.57
C LEU A 311 31.17 -40.21 30.73
N GLY A 312 30.57 -40.79 29.69
CA GLY A 312 29.23 -41.39 29.77
C GLY A 312 28.07 -40.53 29.23
N ALA A 313 28.32 -39.36 28.63
CA ALA A 313 27.26 -38.57 28.02
C ALA A 313 26.56 -39.35 26.88
N THR A 314 25.23 -39.38 26.88
CA THR A 314 24.47 -40.08 25.83
C THR A 314 24.50 -39.33 24.50
N ARG A 315 24.29 -40.05 23.38
CA ARG A 315 24.15 -39.41 22.05
C ARG A 315 23.02 -38.37 22.05
N GLY A 316 21.93 -38.65 22.78
CA GLY A 316 20.79 -37.74 22.94
C GLY A 316 21.17 -36.45 23.66
N ALA A 317 22.00 -36.51 24.72
CA ALA A 317 22.47 -35.33 25.43
C ALA A 317 23.28 -34.39 24.53
N VAL A 318 24.17 -34.95 23.69
CA VAL A 318 24.94 -34.17 22.71
C VAL A 318 24.01 -33.56 21.64
N ARG A 319 23.04 -34.32 21.11
CA ARG A 319 22.06 -33.78 20.14
C ARG A 319 21.27 -32.62 20.72
N LEU A 320 20.76 -32.79 21.93
CA LEU A 320 19.93 -31.80 22.59
C LEU A 320 20.72 -30.51 22.84
N GLN A 321 21.99 -30.61 23.27
CA GLN A 321 22.86 -29.45 23.44
C GLN A 321 22.97 -28.62 22.16
N PHE A 322 23.35 -29.23 21.04
CA PHE A 322 23.53 -28.50 19.77
C PHE A 322 22.20 -28.00 19.20
N LEU A 323 21.12 -28.76 19.36
CA LEU A 323 19.78 -28.32 18.95
C LEU A 323 19.33 -27.10 19.76
N THR A 324 19.52 -27.11 21.09
CA THR A 324 19.21 -25.97 21.94
C THR A 324 20.07 -24.75 21.58
N GLU A 325 21.35 -24.94 21.24
CA GLU A 325 22.22 -23.84 20.78
C GLU A 325 21.70 -23.20 19.49
N SER A 326 21.27 -24.01 18.51
CA SER A 326 20.66 -23.53 17.26
C SER A 326 19.32 -22.82 17.51
N LEU A 327 18.49 -23.36 18.39
CA LEU A 327 17.19 -22.75 18.75
C LEU A 327 17.38 -21.43 19.49
N LEU A 328 18.34 -21.33 20.40
CA LEU A 328 18.67 -20.08 21.08
C LEU A 328 19.14 -19.02 20.10
N LEU A 329 20.02 -19.39 19.15
CA LEU A 329 20.48 -18.49 18.11
C LEU A 329 19.34 -18.00 17.23
N SER A 330 18.44 -18.91 16.85
CA SER A 330 17.29 -18.61 15.99
C SER A 330 16.23 -17.79 16.70
N ALA A 331 16.03 -18.01 18.00
CA ALA A 331 15.15 -17.21 18.83
C ALA A 331 15.69 -15.78 19.00
N LEU A 332 16.99 -15.61 19.25
CA LEU A 332 17.63 -14.29 19.33
C LEU A 332 17.59 -13.55 18.00
N GLY A 333 17.96 -14.22 16.91
CA GLY A 333 17.89 -13.66 15.56
C GLY A 333 16.45 -13.30 15.16
N GLY A 334 15.48 -14.18 15.47
CA GLY A 334 14.07 -13.95 15.20
C GLY A 334 13.48 -12.80 16.02
N ALA A 335 13.80 -12.71 17.31
CA ALA A 335 13.37 -11.60 18.16
C ALA A 335 13.98 -10.27 17.69
N ALA A 336 15.28 -10.24 17.40
CA ALA A 336 15.94 -9.05 16.86
C ALA A 336 15.35 -8.65 15.49
N GLY A 337 15.12 -9.62 14.61
CA GLY A 337 14.50 -9.39 13.31
C GLY A 337 13.08 -8.87 13.42
N ALA A 338 12.26 -9.44 14.31
CA ALA A 338 10.90 -8.99 14.54
C ALA A 338 10.86 -7.55 15.08
N LEU A 339 11.75 -7.21 16.01
CA LEU A 339 11.88 -5.84 16.52
C LEU A 339 12.33 -4.87 15.43
N LEU A 340 13.32 -5.24 14.62
CA LEU A 340 13.81 -4.40 13.51
C LEU A 340 12.73 -4.23 12.43
N GLY A 341 12.02 -5.30 12.08
CA GLY A 341 10.93 -5.26 11.11
C GLY A 341 9.79 -4.37 11.58
N ALA A 342 9.35 -4.52 12.84
CA ALA A 342 8.34 -3.65 13.42
C ALA A 342 8.80 -2.19 13.46
N ALA A 343 10.04 -1.92 13.90
CA ALA A 343 10.60 -0.57 13.92
C ALA A 343 10.66 0.05 12.51
N ALA A 344 11.04 -0.73 11.50
CA ALA A 344 11.03 -0.30 10.10
C ALA A 344 9.62 0.01 9.62
N THR A 345 8.62 -0.82 9.95
CA THR A 345 7.20 -0.54 9.63
C THR A 345 6.72 0.76 10.25
N TYR A 346 6.92 0.94 11.56
CA TYR A 346 6.50 2.17 12.25
C TYR A 346 7.22 3.41 11.70
N GLY A 347 8.53 3.31 11.45
CA GLY A 347 9.31 4.39 10.88
C GLY A 347 8.83 4.79 9.49
N PHE A 348 8.65 3.81 8.60
CA PHE A 348 8.19 4.05 7.24
C PHE A 348 6.75 4.58 7.20
N ALA A 349 5.83 3.97 7.95
CA ALA A 349 4.45 4.41 8.02
C ALA A 349 4.35 5.87 8.51
N ARG A 350 5.18 6.26 9.49
CA ARG A 350 5.22 7.64 9.98
C ARG A 350 5.70 8.64 8.92
N VAL A 351 6.72 8.29 8.14
CA VAL A 351 7.21 9.14 7.04
C VAL A 351 6.15 9.31 5.96
N GLN A 352 5.38 8.25 5.68
CA GLN A 352 4.34 8.27 4.67
C GLN A 352 3.01 8.88 5.16
N GLY A 353 2.88 9.15 6.46
CA GLY A 353 1.64 9.62 7.07
C GLY A 353 0.55 8.53 7.21
N TRP A 354 0.93 7.25 7.11
CA TRP A 354 0.04 6.12 7.25
C TRP A 354 -0.18 5.72 8.71
N THR A 355 -1.31 5.06 8.97
CA THR A 355 -1.53 4.38 10.25
C THR A 355 -0.69 3.10 10.27
N ALA A 356 0.30 3.04 11.16
CA ALA A 356 1.17 1.89 11.26
C ALA A 356 0.42 0.67 11.82
N VAL A 357 0.42 -0.43 11.06
CA VAL A 357 -0.19 -1.70 11.43
C VAL A 357 0.86 -2.80 11.34
N VAL A 358 1.16 -3.44 12.47
CA VAL A 358 2.00 -4.65 12.52
C VAL A 358 1.13 -5.80 13.03
N PRO A 359 0.65 -6.68 12.15
CA PRO A 359 -0.28 -7.74 12.55
C PRO A 359 0.38 -8.74 13.51
N PRO A 360 -0.29 -9.15 14.60
CA PRO A 360 0.28 -10.15 15.53
C PRO A 360 0.64 -11.48 14.84
N TRP A 361 -0.11 -11.85 13.80
CA TRP A 361 0.14 -13.08 13.04
C TRP A 361 1.45 -13.02 12.24
N SER A 362 1.90 -11.84 11.78
CA SER A 362 3.15 -11.71 11.03
C SER A 362 4.36 -11.88 11.95
N LEU A 363 4.27 -11.34 13.18
CA LEU A 363 5.26 -11.55 14.24
C LEU A 363 5.32 -13.02 14.65
N ALA A 364 4.15 -13.63 14.90
CA ALA A 364 4.06 -15.05 15.26
C ALA A 364 4.58 -15.96 14.14
N GLY A 365 4.20 -15.69 12.89
CA GLY A 365 4.64 -16.42 11.71
C GLY A 365 6.14 -16.31 11.48
N GLY A 366 6.70 -15.11 11.61
CA GLY A 366 8.15 -14.88 11.52
C GLY A 366 8.92 -15.64 12.61
N LEU A 367 8.47 -15.58 13.87
CA LEU A 367 9.08 -16.33 14.98
C LEU A 367 8.95 -17.85 14.80
N ALA A 368 7.81 -18.34 14.31
CA ALA A 368 7.63 -19.76 14.01
C ALA A 368 8.58 -20.22 12.89
N ALA A 369 8.73 -19.40 11.84
CA ALA A 369 9.64 -19.69 10.74
C ALA A 369 11.11 -19.75 11.18
N THR A 370 11.56 -18.84 12.07
CA THR A 370 12.94 -18.92 12.59
C THR A 370 13.17 -20.15 13.43
N LEU A 371 12.23 -20.52 14.29
CA LEU A 371 12.35 -21.72 15.12
C LEU A 371 12.43 -22.96 14.23
N LEU A 372 11.58 -23.05 13.19
CA LEU A 372 11.62 -24.15 12.23
C LEU A 372 12.97 -24.24 11.51
N ILE A 373 13.49 -23.10 11.05
CA ILE A 373 14.82 -23.05 10.42
C ILE A 373 15.93 -23.41 11.40
N GLY A 374 15.83 -22.95 12.65
CA GLY A 374 16.75 -23.31 13.72
C GLY A 374 16.79 -24.82 13.97
N VAL A 375 15.63 -25.48 13.95
CA VAL A 375 15.56 -26.94 14.02
C VAL A 375 16.26 -27.56 12.81
N VAL A 376 15.87 -27.18 11.58
CA VAL A 376 16.39 -27.80 10.36
C VAL A 376 17.89 -27.59 10.21
N ALA A 377 18.38 -26.37 10.40
CA ALA A 377 19.79 -26.00 10.32
C ALA A 377 20.64 -26.65 11.43
N GLY A 378 20.09 -26.81 12.64
CA GLY A 378 20.78 -27.37 13.79
C GLY A 378 20.76 -28.90 13.86
N LEU A 379 19.76 -29.55 13.26
CA LEU A 379 19.53 -30.99 13.40
C LEU A 379 20.63 -31.83 12.73
N TYR A 380 21.02 -31.48 11.50
CA TYR A 380 22.07 -32.22 10.79
C TYR A 380 23.43 -32.18 11.52
N PRO A 381 23.96 -31.01 11.93
CA PRO A 381 25.18 -30.93 12.74
C PRO A 381 25.06 -31.66 14.07
N ALA A 382 23.92 -31.53 14.76
CA ALA A 382 23.68 -32.19 16.05
C ALA A 382 23.72 -33.73 15.93
N ILE A 383 23.12 -34.28 14.87
CA ILE A 383 23.17 -35.71 14.59
C ILE A 383 24.61 -36.13 14.30
N ARG A 384 25.34 -35.39 13.45
CA ARG A 384 26.74 -35.67 13.12
C ARG A 384 27.64 -35.64 14.35
N ALA A 385 27.50 -34.63 15.21
CA ALA A 385 28.22 -34.50 16.47
C ALA A 385 28.00 -35.71 17.39
N SER A 386 26.73 -36.15 17.53
CA SER A 386 26.38 -37.26 18.40
C SER A 386 26.91 -38.63 17.94
N ARG A 387 27.31 -38.75 16.67
CA ARG A 387 27.83 -39.98 16.06
C ARG A 387 29.36 -40.07 16.09
N LEU A 388 30.06 -39.04 16.58
CA LEU A 388 31.52 -39.08 16.75
C LEU A 388 31.92 -40.16 17.78
N HIS A 389 32.84 -41.05 17.37
CA HIS A 389 33.43 -42.04 18.26
C HIS A 389 34.46 -41.37 19.20
N PRO A 390 34.45 -41.68 20.51
CA PRO A 390 35.33 -41.02 21.48
C PRO A 390 36.82 -41.23 21.16
N THR A 391 37.20 -42.41 20.70
CA THR A 391 38.57 -42.76 20.30
C THR A 391 39.06 -41.92 19.12
N VAL A 392 38.21 -41.75 18.09
CA VAL A 392 38.53 -40.93 16.91
C VAL A 392 38.57 -39.44 17.27
N ALA A 393 37.75 -39.00 18.22
CA ALA A 393 37.69 -37.61 18.64
C ALA A 393 38.91 -37.16 19.46
N LEU A 394 39.52 -38.08 20.24
CA LEU A 394 40.70 -37.81 21.08
C LEU A 394 42.03 -37.97 20.33
N ASN A 395 42.08 -38.77 19.26
CA ASN A 395 43.28 -38.99 18.45
C ASN A 395 43.41 -38.01 17.26
N ALA A 396 42.45 -37.10 17.08
CA ALA A 396 42.54 -36.06 16.07
C ALA A 396 43.49 -34.95 16.57
N THR A 397 44.76 -35.03 16.18
CA THR A 397 45.73 -33.92 16.19
C THR A 397 45.46 -32.95 15.06
#